data_AF-A0A9D1ZVD7-F1
#
_entry.id   AF-A0A9D1ZVD7-F1
#
_cell.length_a   1.000
_cell.length_b   1.000
_cell.length_c   1.000
_cell.angle_alpha   90.00
_cell.angle_beta   90.00
_cell.angle_gamma   90.00
#
_symmetry.space_group_name_H-M   'P 1'
#
loop_
_entity.id
_entity.type
_entity.pdbx_description
1 polymer ?
#
loop_
_entity_poly.entity_id
_entity_poly.type
_entity_poly.pdbx_seq_one_letter_code
_entity_poly.pdbx_strand_id
1 'polypeptide(L)'
;MEIFNRVIEIINNVFLVLCAIAFTVQLIYVLFFWVKPRRYAPAKKQHRFGIIIPARNEEEVIADTVKTLFRQNYPRELFDVFVVAHNCTDHTAQRAREAGATVFELNDDDPKHKRVSYALQHGFRQILKDHDHYDAFIHFDADNLMNDDYIARMNDALDSGVKIARCYENSKNIDQNLWTGVSGLYYIRDSRIACHVRSGLHTDQMLTGAGMMVSADIIRRHNGWKCMGVSDDAEFTLQAMLEGERTYYVPDAMVYEDQPSTLKDTVNRNKRMGHGLFKLFFTHGIRCFGKFFTTFRFGYLDMFLTLLFIPIAVVACTWFPLFYGYKIIYAAVVGDVATLIAFGKLIGYVLLFAFYLPFMLQTLLATALERKKLNAPMKKLLPAIFLSPMFMIVYAISICLGVFSRPSWKKIKRNVVSDAAAEISEGESCEGSALNGAPEENGQESGQEPEEDSDTPLSSASEDC
;
A
#
# COMPACT_ATOMS: atom_id res chain seq x y z
N MET A 1 37.39 18.45 26.04
CA MET A 1 36.75 18.72 24.74
C MET A 1 37.01 17.62 23.72
N GLU A 2 38.24 17.13 23.57
CA GLU A 2 38.59 16.10 22.57
C GLU A 2 37.84 14.76 22.76
N ILE A 3 37.82 14.21 23.98
CA ILE A 3 37.07 12.96 24.27
C ILE A 3 35.58 13.13 23.96
N PHE A 4 34.99 14.25 24.37
CA PHE A 4 33.58 14.56 24.10
C PHE A 4 33.30 14.59 22.59
N ASN A 5 34.11 15.31 21.81
CA ASN A 5 33.99 15.39 20.36
C ASN A 5 34.11 14.02 19.69
N ARG A 6 35.08 13.21 20.14
CA ARG A 6 35.26 11.85 19.62
C ARG A 6 34.05 10.96 19.89
N VAL A 7 33.44 11.05 21.08
CA VAL A 7 32.24 10.28 21.42
C VAL A 7 31.05 10.67 20.56
N ILE A 8 30.74 11.97 20.41
CA ILE A 8 29.62 12.41 19.57
C ILE A 8 29.84 12.09 18.09
N GLU A 9 31.08 12.09 17.61
CA GLU A 9 31.42 11.68 16.25
C GLU A 9 31.18 10.19 16.02
N ILE A 10 31.56 9.34 16.98
CA ILE A 10 31.26 7.90 16.92
C ILE A 10 29.74 7.67 16.87
N ILE A 11 28.98 8.34 17.74
CA ILE A 11 27.50 8.23 17.74
C ILE A 11 26.92 8.66 16.39
N ASN A 12 27.38 9.79 15.85
CA ASN A 12 26.94 10.28 14.55
C ASN A 12 27.25 9.28 13.43
N ASN A 13 28.45 8.69 13.43
CA ASN A 13 28.84 7.70 12.43
C ASN A 13 27.98 6.43 12.52
N VAL A 14 27.65 5.95 13.73
CA VAL A 14 26.73 4.83 13.92
C VAL A 14 25.36 5.15 13.32
N PHE A 15 24.81 6.34 13.58
CA PHE A 15 23.53 6.75 13.01
C PHE A 15 23.57 6.91 11.49
N LEU A 16 24.67 7.45 10.94
CA LEU A 16 24.86 7.53 9.49
C LEU A 16 24.89 6.14 8.84
N VAL A 17 25.57 5.17 9.45
CA VAL A 17 25.61 3.79 8.95
C VAL A 17 24.22 3.16 8.99
N LEU A 18 23.45 3.34 10.08
CA LEU A 18 22.08 2.83 10.17
C LEU A 18 21.17 3.45 9.09
N CYS A 19 21.28 4.76 8.86
CA CYS A 19 20.59 5.43 7.77
C CYS A 19 20.99 4.86 6.41
N ALA A 20 22.29 4.73 6.14
CA ALA A 20 22.80 4.21 4.88
C ALA A 20 22.29 2.79 4.61
N ILE A 21 22.26 1.91 5.62
CA ILE A 21 21.70 0.55 5.48
C ILE A 21 20.22 0.60 5.07
N ALA A 22 19.39 1.40 5.76
CA ALA A 22 17.97 1.49 5.44
C ALA A 22 17.71 2.06 4.04
N PHE A 23 18.41 3.12 3.65
CA PHE A 23 18.26 3.73 2.32
C PHE A 23 18.81 2.84 1.20
N THR A 24 19.86 2.05 1.46
CA THR A 24 20.42 1.11 0.46
C THR A 24 19.38 0.07 0.05
N VAL A 25 18.55 -0.40 0.97
CA VAL A 25 17.47 -1.37 0.67
C VAL A 25 16.43 -0.76 -0.25
N GLN A 26 16.07 0.51 -0.02
CA GLN A 26 15.18 1.24 -0.92
C GLN A 26 15.81 1.41 -2.31
N LEU A 27 17.10 1.75 -2.38
CA LEU A 27 17.82 1.85 -3.67
C LEU A 27 17.86 0.50 -4.40
N ILE A 28 18.04 -0.61 -3.68
CA ILE A 28 17.97 -1.95 -4.26
C ILE A 28 16.62 -2.16 -4.94
N TYR A 29 15.49 -1.87 -4.28
CA TYR A 29 14.17 -2.01 -4.91
C TYR A 29 13.99 -1.16 -6.16
N VAL A 30 14.54 0.04 -6.17
CA VAL A 30 14.54 0.90 -7.36
C VAL A 30 15.36 0.29 -8.48
N LEU A 31 16.52 -0.30 -8.18
CA LEU A 31 17.31 -0.99 -9.19
C LEU A 31 16.55 -2.20 -9.74
N PHE A 32 15.77 -2.92 -8.94
CA PHE A 32 14.97 -4.06 -9.41
C PHE A 32 13.61 -3.68 -10.03
N PHE A 33 13.40 -2.43 -10.49
CA PHE A 33 12.11 -1.95 -11.03
C PHE A 33 11.52 -2.76 -12.21
N TRP A 34 12.35 -3.53 -12.91
CA TRP A 34 11.95 -4.40 -14.03
C TRP A 34 11.37 -5.75 -13.57
N VAL A 35 11.55 -6.12 -12.30
CA VAL A 35 11.03 -7.38 -11.74
C VAL A 35 9.51 -7.37 -11.81
N LYS A 36 8.95 -8.41 -12.40
CA LYS A 36 7.50 -8.58 -12.49
C LYS A 36 6.96 -9.19 -11.18
N PRO A 37 5.80 -8.72 -10.68
CA PRO A 37 5.17 -9.34 -9.52
C PRO A 37 4.67 -10.75 -9.87
N ARG A 38 4.47 -11.57 -8.83
CA ARG A 38 3.74 -12.83 -8.96
C ARG A 38 2.34 -12.56 -9.52
N ARG A 39 1.93 -13.39 -10.48
CA ARG A 39 0.54 -13.48 -10.98
C ARG A 39 -0.09 -14.76 -10.47
N TYR A 40 -1.41 -14.75 -10.36
CA TYR A 40 -2.20 -15.90 -9.95
C TYR A 40 -3.01 -16.38 -11.14
N ALA A 41 -3.14 -17.69 -11.28
CA ALA A 41 -3.95 -18.27 -12.34
C ALA A 41 -5.44 -18.06 -12.02
N PRO A 42 -6.31 -18.00 -13.04
CA PRO A 42 -7.75 -18.02 -12.82
C PRO A 42 -8.13 -19.20 -11.91
N ALA A 43 -8.92 -18.91 -10.87
CA ALA A 43 -9.30 -19.90 -9.87
C ALA A 43 -10.13 -21.04 -10.47
N LYS A 44 -9.91 -22.26 -9.95
CA LYS A 44 -10.73 -23.45 -10.24
C LYS A 44 -11.99 -23.50 -9.38
N LYS A 45 -11.92 -22.92 -8.17
CA LYS A 45 -13.04 -22.78 -7.25
C LYS A 45 -13.33 -21.30 -7.00
N GLN A 46 -14.61 -20.95 -6.98
CA GLN A 46 -15.06 -19.66 -6.45
C GLN A 46 -15.30 -19.81 -4.94
N HIS A 47 -14.51 -19.08 -4.14
CA HIS A 47 -14.54 -19.08 -2.69
C HIS A 47 -15.59 -18.12 -2.12
N ARG A 48 -15.99 -18.36 -0.87
CA ARG A 48 -16.91 -17.47 -0.15
C ARG A 48 -16.15 -16.40 0.63
N PHE A 49 -16.52 -15.13 0.46
CA PHE A 49 -15.86 -13.98 1.09
C PHE A 49 -16.76 -13.24 2.09
N GLY A 50 -16.26 -13.01 3.30
CA GLY A 50 -16.86 -12.04 4.23
C GLY A 50 -16.15 -10.70 4.11
N ILE A 51 -16.82 -9.67 3.62
CA ILE A 51 -16.24 -8.35 3.47
C ILE A 51 -16.59 -7.51 4.69
N ILE A 52 -15.62 -6.99 5.41
CA ILE A 52 -15.82 -6.22 6.65
C ILE A 52 -15.33 -4.77 6.49
N ILE A 53 -16.17 -3.83 6.90
CA ILE A 53 -15.93 -2.39 6.79
C ILE A 53 -16.19 -1.73 8.15
N PRO A 54 -15.15 -1.37 8.93
CA PRO A 54 -15.32 -0.52 10.09
C PRO A 54 -15.62 0.92 9.66
N ALA A 55 -16.66 1.52 10.22
CA ALA A 55 -17.09 2.86 9.86
C ALA A 55 -17.35 3.72 11.10
N ARG A 56 -16.94 5.00 11.03
CA ARG A 56 -17.23 6.01 12.06
C ARG A 56 -17.47 7.38 11.43
N ASN A 57 -18.73 7.79 11.39
CA ASN A 57 -19.18 9.05 10.82
C ASN A 57 -18.81 9.24 9.33
N GLU A 58 -19.17 8.25 8.51
CA GLU A 58 -18.83 8.09 7.09
C GLU A 58 -20.09 8.10 6.20
N GLU A 59 -21.16 8.79 6.60
CA GLU A 59 -22.44 8.83 5.88
C GLU A 59 -22.32 9.33 4.43
N GLU A 60 -21.29 10.13 4.14
CA GLU A 60 -21.03 10.73 2.81
C GLU A 60 -20.48 9.71 1.81
N VAL A 61 -19.86 8.61 2.26
CA VAL A 61 -19.04 7.73 1.39
C VAL A 61 -19.40 6.25 1.51
N ILE A 62 -19.94 5.82 2.66
CA ILE A 62 -20.16 4.39 2.93
C ILE A 62 -21.10 3.73 1.92
N ALA A 63 -22.12 4.46 1.44
CA ALA A 63 -23.07 3.93 0.47
C ALA A 63 -22.39 3.60 -0.87
N ASP A 64 -21.45 4.44 -1.32
CA ASP A 64 -20.77 4.26 -2.60
C ASP A 64 -19.77 3.11 -2.54
N THR A 65 -19.09 2.96 -1.40
CA THR A 65 -18.23 1.80 -1.11
C THR A 65 -19.04 0.49 -1.18
N VAL A 66 -20.18 0.42 -0.48
CA VAL A 66 -21.04 -0.77 -0.47
C VAL A 66 -21.60 -1.07 -1.86
N LYS A 67 -22.08 -0.05 -2.59
CA LYS A 67 -22.58 -0.23 -3.97
C LYS A 67 -21.49 -0.72 -4.92
N THR A 68 -20.27 -0.22 -4.80
CA THR A 68 -19.14 -0.65 -5.63
C THR A 68 -18.78 -2.12 -5.37
N LEU A 69 -18.88 -2.59 -4.13
CA LEU A 69 -18.72 -4.00 -3.79
C LEU A 69 -19.81 -4.88 -4.42
N PHE A 70 -21.07 -4.42 -4.46
CA PHE A 70 -22.15 -5.19 -5.09
C PHE A 70 -22.15 -5.17 -6.62
N ARG A 71 -21.31 -4.34 -7.25
CA ARG A 71 -21.07 -4.35 -8.70
C ARG A 71 -19.88 -5.20 -9.13
N GLN A 72 -19.19 -5.85 -8.19
CA GLN A 72 -18.04 -6.69 -8.51
C GLN A 72 -18.40 -7.81 -9.49
N ASN A 73 -17.50 -8.10 -10.42
CA ASN A 73 -17.58 -9.21 -11.36
C ASN A 73 -17.31 -10.55 -10.64
N TYR A 74 -18.17 -10.88 -9.68
CA TYR A 74 -18.07 -12.06 -8.83
C TYR A 74 -19.48 -12.50 -8.39
N PRO A 75 -19.77 -13.81 -8.28
CA PRO A 75 -21.13 -14.27 -7.96
C PRO A 75 -21.63 -13.70 -6.63
N ARG A 76 -22.80 -13.05 -6.67
CA ARG A 76 -23.34 -12.28 -5.54
C ARG A 76 -23.54 -13.14 -4.30
N GLU A 77 -23.94 -14.38 -4.47
CA GLU A 77 -24.18 -15.37 -3.42
C GLU A 77 -22.92 -15.89 -2.72
N LEU A 78 -21.73 -15.54 -3.24
CA LEU A 78 -20.44 -15.97 -2.69
C LEU A 78 -19.74 -14.87 -1.88
N PHE A 79 -20.39 -13.75 -1.61
CA PHE A 79 -19.85 -12.80 -0.65
C PHE A 79 -20.94 -12.05 0.09
N ASP A 80 -20.62 -11.56 1.28
CA ASP A 80 -21.48 -10.67 2.05
C ASP A 80 -20.70 -9.46 2.53
N VAL A 81 -21.39 -8.33 2.69
CA VAL A 81 -20.79 -7.06 3.13
C VAL A 81 -21.32 -6.72 4.52
N PHE A 82 -20.39 -6.66 5.47
CA PHE A 82 -20.61 -6.35 6.87
C PHE A 82 -20.04 -4.97 7.20
N VAL A 83 -20.88 -4.06 7.67
CA VAL A 83 -20.44 -2.74 8.16
C VAL A 83 -20.52 -2.71 9.67
N VAL A 84 -19.41 -2.39 10.34
CA VAL A 84 -19.38 -2.17 11.79
C VAL A 84 -19.45 -0.66 12.04
N ALA A 85 -20.65 -0.15 12.28
CA ALA A 85 -20.89 1.26 12.60
C ALA A 85 -20.56 1.52 14.07
N HIS A 86 -19.38 2.10 14.33
CA HIS A 86 -18.82 2.21 15.67
C HIS A 86 -18.82 3.65 16.18
N ASN A 87 -19.64 3.93 17.19
CA ASN A 87 -19.84 5.26 17.77
C ASN A 87 -20.17 6.31 16.70
N CYS A 88 -21.10 5.96 15.79
CA CYS A 88 -21.60 6.87 14.77
C CYS A 88 -22.67 7.79 15.37
N THR A 89 -22.58 9.08 15.04
CA THR A 89 -23.54 10.12 15.42
C THR A 89 -24.32 10.67 14.24
N ASP A 90 -24.05 10.15 13.05
CA ASP A 90 -24.65 10.54 11.77
C ASP A 90 -25.37 9.35 11.11
N HIS A 91 -25.81 9.49 9.86
CA HIS A 91 -26.60 8.46 9.19
C HIS A 91 -25.79 7.29 8.61
N THR A 92 -24.52 7.09 9.03
CA THR A 92 -23.64 6.02 8.49
C THR A 92 -24.31 4.64 8.49
N ALA A 93 -24.88 4.23 9.63
CA ALA A 93 -25.51 2.91 9.76
C ALA A 93 -26.74 2.76 8.86
N GLN A 94 -27.56 3.80 8.76
CA GLN A 94 -28.73 3.83 7.89
C GLN A 94 -28.32 3.73 6.42
N ARG A 95 -27.37 4.55 5.97
CA ARG A 95 -26.87 4.58 4.59
C ARG A 95 -26.26 3.25 4.16
N ALA A 96 -25.54 2.58 5.06
CA ALA A 96 -24.99 1.25 4.81
C ALA A 96 -26.09 0.19 4.64
N ARG A 97 -27.15 0.22 5.46
CA ARG A 97 -28.31 -0.70 5.31
C ARG A 97 -29.06 -0.46 4.01
N GLU A 98 -29.33 0.80 3.68
CA GLU A 98 -30.02 1.19 2.44
C GLU A 98 -29.23 0.76 1.20
N ALA A 99 -27.89 0.74 1.28
CA ALA A 99 -27.03 0.22 0.23
C ALA A 99 -26.95 -1.32 0.17
N GLY A 100 -27.54 -2.03 1.14
CA GLY A 100 -27.68 -3.50 1.15
C GLY A 100 -26.68 -4.26 2.04
N ALA A 101 -25.88 -3.58 2.86
CA ALA A 101 -24.95 -4.24 3.78
C ALA A 101 -25.66 -4.73 5.06
N THR A 102 -25.13 -5.80 5.66
CA THR A 102 -25.46 -6.19 7.03
C THR A 102 -24.71 -5.27 8.00
N VAL A 103 -25.42 -4.60 8.91
CA VAL A 103 -24.83 -3.57 9.78
C VAL A 103 -24.84 -4.01 11.24
N PHE A 104 -23.65 -4.05 11.84
CA PHE A 104 -23.46 -4.21 13.28
C PHE A 104 -23.20 -2.84 13.90
N GLU A 105 -24.15 -2.36 14.71
CA GLU A 105 -23.96 -1.13 15.48
C GLU A 105 -23.22 -1.44 16.78
N LEU A 106 -22.15 -0.70 17.03
CA LEU A 106 -21.32 -0.79 18.23
C LEU A 106 -21.23 0.58 18.87
N ASN A 107 -21.85 0.76 20.03
CA ASN A 107 -21.74 1.98 20.82
C ASN A 107 -21.00 1.66 22.13
N ASP A 108 -19.85 2.31 22.32
CA ASP A 108 -18.97 2.10 23.46
C ASP A 108 -18.15 3.37 23.73
N ASP A 109 -18.43 4.01 24.87
CA ASP A 109 -17.84 5.30 25.20
C ASP A 109 -16.44 5.23 25.81
N ASP A 110 -15.92 4.05 26.15
CA ASP A 110 -14.57 3.92 26.71
C ASP A 110 -13.54 4.47 25.69
N PRO A 111 -12.74 5.48 26.06
CA PRO A 111 -11.69 6.01 25.18
C PRO A 111 -10.73 4.94 24.65
N LYS A 112 -10.51 3.85 25.39
CA LYS A 112 -9.68 2.72 24.95
C LYS A 112 -10.32 1.95 23.80
N HIS A 113 -11.63 1.99 23.68
CA HIS A 113 -12.35 1.27 22.64
C HIS A 113 -12.45 2.07 21.34
N LYS A 114 -12.22 3.40 21.34
CA LYS A 114 -12.30 4.30 20.17
C LYS A 114 -11.18 4.12 19.14
N ARG A 115 -11.07 2.92 18.55
CA ARG A 115 -10.11 2.50 17.52
C ARG A 115 -10.74 1.54 16.51
N VAL A 116 -10.18 1.48 15.31
CA VAL A 116 -10.65 0.61 14.21
C VAL A 116 -10.58 -0.86 14.61
N SER A 117 -9.48 -1.29 15.23
CA SER A 117 -9.28 -2.68 15.66
C SER A 117 -10.34 -3.22 16.63
N TYR A 118 -10.97 -2.35 17.44
CA TYR A 118 -12.05 -2.76 18.35
C TYR A 118 -13.36 -3.01 17.58
N ALA A 119 -13.65 -2.19 16.57
CA ALA A 119 -14.75 -2.44 15.64
C ALA A 119 -14.54 -3.74 14.87
N LEU A 120 -13.32 -3.97 14.38
CA LEU A 120 -12.96 -5.24 13.72
C LEU A 120 -13.14 -6.43 14.65
N GLN A 121 -12.63 -6.35 15.88
CA GLN A 121 -12.80 -7.42 16.87
C GLN A 121 -14.28 -7.71 17.14
N HIS A 122 -15.13 -6.70 17.28
CA HIS A 122 -16.56 -6.88 17.43
C HIS A 122 -17.19 -7.52 16.18
N GLY A 123 -16.92 -6.98 14.99
CA GLY A 123 -17.47 -7.47 13.74
C GLY A 123 -17.11 -8.92 13.47
N PHE A 124 -15.83 -9.30 13.59
CA PHE A 124 -15.42 -10.69 13.44
C PHE A 124 -16.07 -11.62 14.46
N ARG A 125 -16.29 -11.20 15.71
CA ARG A 125 -17.02 -12.01 16.69
C ARG A 125 -18.47 -12.25 16.29
N GLN A 126 -19.17 -11.23 15.78
CA GLN A 126 -20.54 -11.39 15.29
C GLN A 126 -20.59 -12.31 14.07
N ILE A 127 -19.69 -12.10 13.12
CA ILE A 127 -19.62 -12.91 11.89
C ILE A 127 -19.30 -14.37 12.21
N LEU A 128 -18.31 -14.66 13.06
CA LEU A 128 -17.98 -16.03 13.45
C LEU A 128 -19.07 -16.71 14.28
N LYS A 129 -19.97 -15.94 14.90
CA LYS A 129 -21.07 -16.49 15.69
C LYS A 129 -22.27 -16.82 14.81
N ASP A 130 -22.65 -15.92 13.91
CA ASP A 130 -23.93 -15.98 13.20
C ASP A 130 -23.77 -16.31 11.69
N HIS A 131 -22.56 -16.22 11.15
CA HIS A 131 -22.28 -16.32 9.71
C HIS A 131 -20.98 -17.10 9.37
N ASP A 132 -20.57 -18.09 10.16
CA ASP A 132 -19.27 -18.77 9.99
C ASP A 132 -19.22 -19.78 8.81
N HIS A 133 -19.26 -19.28 7.58
CA HIS A 133 -19.24 -20.09 6.35
C HIS A 133 -18.34 -19.52 5.24
N TYR A 134 -17.53 -18.52 5.57
CA TYR A 134 -16.58 -17.90 4.63
C TYR A 134 -15.25 -18.67 4.57
N ASP A 135 -14.64 -18.66 3.39
CA ASP A 135 -13.30 -19.20 3.13
C ASP A 135 -12.23 -18.14 3.43
N ALA A 136 -12.54 -16.85 3.23
CA ALA A 136 -11.67 -15.73 3.55
C ALA A 136 -12.46 -14.46 3.87
N PHE A 137 -11.77 -13.49 4.46
CA PHE A 137 -12.29 -12.17 4.77
C PHE A 137 -11.48 -11.10 4.04
N ILE A 138 -12.15 -10.02 3.64
CA ILE A 138 -11.52 -8.84 3.06
C ILE A 138 -11.89 -7.62 3.90
N HIS A 139 -10.90 -6.85 4.32
CA HIS A 139 -11.07 -5.62 5.08
C HIS A 139 -10.92 -4.41 4.16
N PHE A 140 -11.92 -3.52 4.16
CA PHE A 140 -11.85 -2.21 3.49
C PHE A 140 -12.15 -1.09 4.46
N ASP A 141 -11.55 0.08 4.24
CA ASP A 141 -12.00 1.31 4.88
C ASP A 141 -13.31 1.80 4.24
N ALA A 142 -14.08 2.58 5.00
CA ALA A 142 -15.41 3.05 4.59
C ALA A 142 -15.44 3.93 3.33
N ASP A 143 -14.30 4.47 2.91
CA ASP A 143 -14.15 5.37 1.76
C ASP A 143 -13.37 4.74 0.59
N ASN A 144 -13.09 3.44 0.66
CA ASN A 144 -12.38 2.70 -0.37
C ASN A 144 -13.30 2.40 -1.56
N LEU A 145 -12.83 2.73 -2.76
CA LEU A 145 -13.39 2.20 -4.01
C LEU A 145 -12.47 1.14 -4.56
N MET A 146 -12.97 0.23 -5.39
CA MET A 146 -12.20 -0.89 -5.94
C MET A 146 -12.53 -1.10 -7.41
N ASN A 147 -11.60 -1.67 -8.16
CA ASN A 147 -11.85 -2.07 -9.54
C ASN A 147 -12.85 -3.24 -9.62
N ASP A 148 -13.56 -3.38 -10.74
CA ASP A 148 -14.69 -4.32 -10.89
C ASP A 148 -14.31 -5.79 -10.66
N ASP A 149 -13.06 -6.15 -10.94
CA ASP A 149 -12.53 -7.51 -10.81
C ASP A 149 -11.87 -7.79 -9.45
N TYR A 150 -11.91 -6.85 -8.49
CA TYR A 150 -11.14 -6.94 -7.25
C TYR A 150 -11.33 -8.28 -6.52
N ILE A 151 -12.58 -8.69 -6.28
CA ILE A 151 -12.89 -9.94 -5.57
C ILE A 151 -12.42 -11.16 -6.39
N ALA A 152 -12.61 -11.15 -7.71
CA ALA A 152 -12.13 -12.22 -8.59
C ALA A 152 -10.60 -12.37 -8.51
N ARG A 153 -9.83 -11.26 -8.48
CA ARG A 153 -8.36 -11.31 -8.35
C ARG A 153 -7.90 -11.80 -6.96
N MET A 154 -8.64 -11.48 -5.91
CA MET A 154 -8.39 -12.04 -4.58
C MET A 154 -8.73 -13.54 -4.53
N ASN A 155 -9.78 -13.97 -5.22
CA ASN A 155 -10.15 -15.37 -5.37
C ASN A 155 -9.07 -16.18 -6.11
N ASP A 156 -8.53 -15.67 -7.21
CA ASP A 156 -7.40 -16.27 -7.94
C ASP A 156 -6.20 -16.53 -7.01
N ALA A 157 -5.89 -15.56 -6.14
CA ALA A 157 -4.82 -15.69 -5.16
C ALA A 157 -5.14 -16.75 -4.09
N LEU A 158 -6.35 -16.73 -3.53
CA LEU A 158 -6.79 -17.67 -2.49
C LEU A 158 -6.77 -19.11 -2.99
N ASP A 159 -7.32 -19.37 -4.18
CA ASP A 159 -7.33 -20.70 -4.81
C ASP A 159 -5.90 -21.18 -5.15
N SER A 160 -4.98 -20.23 -5.39
CA SER A 160 -3.54 -20.49 -5.52
C SER A 160 -2.81 -20.74 -4.18
N GLY A 161 -3.53 -20.84 -3.07
CA GLY A 161 -3.01 -21.12 -1.73
C GLY A 161 -2.54 -19.89 -0.94
N VAL A 162 -2.85 -18.67 -1.38
CA VAL A 162 -2.52 -17.46 -0.63
C VAL A 162 -3.49 -17.29 0.53
N LYS A 163 -2.94 -17.22 1.75
CA LYS A 163 -3.73 -16.99 2.97
C LYS A 163 -3.87 -15.54 3.38
N ILE A 164 -2.83 -14.74 3.14
CA ILE A 164 -2.81 -13.32 3.51
C ILE A 164 -2.31 -12.51 2.32
N ALA A 165 -3.08 -11.51 1.89
CA ALA A 165 -2.70 -10.68 0.76
C ALA A 165 -3.03 -9.20 0.98
N ARG A 166 -2.23 -8.32 0.37
CA ARG A 166 -2.62 -6.93 0.09
C ARG A 166 -2.81 -6.71 -1.41
N CYS A 167 -3.57 -5.68 -1.72
CA CYS A 167 -3.84 -5.20 -3.07
C CYS A 167 -2.88 -4.09 -3.53
N TYR A 168 -3.01 -3.68 -4.78
CA TYR A 168 -2.46 -2.43 -5.31
C TYR A 168 -3.23 -1.23 -4.73
N GLU A 169 -2.52 -0.24 -4.20
CA GLU A 169 -3.09 1.01 -3.70
C GLU A 169 -2.96 2.13 -4.71
N ASN A 170 -4.10 2.73 -5.04
CA ASN A 170 -4.24 3.87 -5.92
C ASN A 170 -4.98 5.00 -5.20
N SER A 171 -5.11 6.14 -5.86
CA SER A 171 -5.66 7.36 -5.27
C SER A 171 -6.87 7.84 -6.08
N LYS A 172 -8.03 8.00 -5.43
CA LYS A 172 -9.25 8.48 -6.11
C LYS A 172 -9.25 9.99 -6.38
N ASN A 173 -8.33 10.73 -5.79
CA ASN A 173 -8.24 12.19 -5.88
C ASN A 173 -6.82 12.69 -6.20
N ILE A 174 -6.03 11.91 -6.95
CA ILE A 174 -4.60 12.18 -7.19
C ILE A 174 -4.34 13.53 -7.87
N ASP A 175 -5.30 14.06 -8.61
CA ASP A 175 -5.14 15.29 -9.39
C ASP A 175 -5.97 16.47 -8.86
N GLN A 176 -6.59 16.30 -7.68
CA GLN A 176 -7.38 17.34 -7.00
C GLN A 176 -6.51 18.53 -6.59
N ASN A 177 -5.35 18.27 -5.96
CA ASN A 177 -4.37 19.31 -5.63
C ASN A 177 -2.97 18.72 -5.42
N LEU A 178 -2.03 19.59 -5.05
CA LEU A 178 -0.64 19.20 -4.88
C LEU A 178 -0.40 18.20 -3.72
N TRP A 179 -1.15 18.30 -2.62
CA TRP A 179 -1.02 17.39 -1.48
C TRP A 179 -1.55 15.99 -1.82
N THR A 180 -2.71 15.92 -2.49
CA THR A 180 -3.29 14.64 -2.93
C THR A 180 -2.41 13.98 -3.98
N GLY A 181 -1.84 14.75 -4.90
CA GLY A 181 -0.91 14.24 -5.91
C GLY A 181 0.36 13.66 -5.31
N VAL A 182 1.00 14.35 -4.37
CA VAL A 182 2.21 13.82 -3.75
C VAL A 182 1.90 12.60 -2.87
N SER A 183 0.81 12.63 -2.10
CA SER A 183 0.40 11.49 -1.28
C SER A 183 0.02 10.28 -2.15
N GLY A 184 -0.75 10.46 -3.21
CA GLY A 184 -1.11 9.38 -4.13
C GLY A 184 0.13 8.77 -4.81
N LEU A 185 1.02 9.61 -5.35
CA LEU A 185 2.26 9.14 -5.96
C LEU A 185 3.17 8.40 -4.97
N TYR A 186 3.12 8.70 -3.66
CA TYR A 186 3.82 7.94 -2.64
C TYR A 186 3.32 6.48 -2.55
N TYR A 187 2.01 6.25 -2.52
CA TYR A 187 1.43 4.89 -2.44
C TYR A 187 1.55 4.12 -3.75
N ILE A 188 1.45 4.81 -4.89
CA ILE A 188 1.77 4.21 -6.19
C ILE A 188 3.24 3.79 -6.26
N ARG A 189 4.16 4.60 -5.75
CA ARG A 189 5.58 4.23 -5.63
C ARG A 189 5.74 3.00 -4.72
N ASP A 190 5.04 2.91 -3.59
CA ASP A 190 5.08 1.73 -2.73
C ASP A 190 4.57 0.47 -3.46
N SER A 191 3.39 0.55 -4.08
CA SER A 191 2.80 -0.54 -4.87
C SER A 191 3.73 -1.00 -6.00
N ARG A 192 4.27 -0.05 -6.77
CA ARG A 192 5.12 -0.36 -7.93
C ARG A 192 6.55 -0.74 -7.58
N ILE A 193 7.25 0.07 -6.79
CA ILE A 193 8.69 -0.14 -6.58
C ILE A 193 8.93 -1.11 -5.43
N ALA A 194 8.14 -1.07 -4.36
CA ALA A 194 8.35 -1.95 -3.22
C ALA A 194 7.58 -3.27 -3.37
N CYS A 195 6.25 -3.22 -3.55
CA CYS A 195 5.43 -4.43 -3.53
C CYS A 195 5.67 -5.35 -4.75
N HIS A 196 5.83 -4.80 -5.96
CA HIS A 196 6.17 -5.64 -7.12
C HIS A 196 7.49 -6.37 -6.95
N VAL A 197 8.52 -5.66 -6.50
CA VAL A 197 9.85 -6.22 -6.33
C VAL A 197 9.83 -7.29 -5.24
N ARG A 198 9.23 -6.99 -4.09
CA ARG A 198 9.02 -8.00 -3.03
C ARG A 198 8.29 -9.24 -3.54
N SER A 199 7.23 -9.03 -4.32
CA SER A 199 6.43 -10.12 -4.88
C SER A 199 7.25 -11.00 -5.85
N GLY A 200 7.99 -10.38 -6.77
CA GLY A 200 8.84 -11.11 -7.72
C GLY A 200 10.08 -11.75 -7.09
N LEU A 201 10.54 -11.24 -5.93
CA LEU A 201 11.61 -11.84 -5.12
C LEU A 201 11.07 -12.87 -4.10
N HIS A 202 9.77 -13.17 -4.11
CA HIS A 202 9.13 -14.10 -3.18
C HIS A 202 9.31 -13.73 -1.70
N THR A 203 9.34 -12.44 -1.41
CA THR A 203 9.41 -11.88 -0.06
C THR A 203 8.04 -11.44 0.43
N ASP A 204 7.96 -11.24 1.73
CA ASP A 204 6.73 -10.87 2.42
C ASP A 204 6.34 -9.41 2.15
N GLN A 205 5.04 -9.14 2.27
CA GLN A 205 4.43 -7.81 2.12
C GLN A 205 4.00 -7.27 3.47
N MET A 206 4.22 -5.98 3.70
CA MET A 206 3.54 -5.28 4.79
C MET A 206 2.11 -4.99 4.37
N LEU A 207 1.11 -5.50 5.08
CA LEU A 207 -0.28 -5.12 4.81
C LEU A 207 -0.51 -3.65 5.20
N THR A 208 -1.41 -3.04 4.45
CA THR A 208 -1.90 -1.69 4.63
C THR A 208 -3.42 -1.81 4.68
N GLY A 209 -4.08 -1.11 5.61
CA GLY A 209 -5.45 -1.41 6.04
C GLY A 209 -6.52 -1.48 4.95
N ALA A 210 -6.28 -0.87 3.79
CA ALA A 210 -7.19 -0.86 2.65
C ALA A 210 -7.06 -2.12 1.79
N GLY A 211 -8.12 -2.94 1.74
CA GLY A 211 -8.20 -4.07 0.83
C GLY A 211 -7.25 -5.22 1.16
N MET A 212 -7.10 -5.56 2.44
CA MET A 212 -6.35 -6.75 2.84
C MET A 212 -7.24 -7.98 2.90
N MET A 213 -6.78 -9.10 2.32
CA MET A 213 -7.43 -10.41 2.39
C MET A 213 -6.75 -11.28 3.44
N VAL A 214 -7.53 -11.97 4.26
CA VAL A 214 -7.07 -12.95 5.25
C VAL A 214 -7.96 -14.20 5.19
N SER A 215 -7.36 -15.37 5.11
CA SER A 215 -8.10 -16.64 5.11
C SER A 215 -8.85 -16.85 6.43
N ALA A 216 -10.03 -17.45 6.34
CA ALA A 216 -10.91 -17.59 7.49
C ALA A 216 -10.33 -18.53 8.56
N ASP A 217 -9.46 -19.48 8.18
CA ASP A 217 -8.75 -20.34 9.16
C ASP A 217 -7.88 -19.54 10.12
N ILE A 218 -7.22 -18.47 9.66
CA ILE A 218 -6.38 -17.60 10.51
C ILE A 218 -7.25 -16.81 11.48
N ILE A 219 -8.36 -16.23 11.00
CA ILE A 219 -9.31 -15.51 11.84
C ILE A 219 -9.94 -16.43 12.89
N ARG A 220 -10.33 -17.66 12.52
CA ARG A 220 -10.86 -18.67 13.45
C ARG A 220 -9.83 -19.12 14.47
N ARG A 221 -8.57 -19.38 14.06
CA ARG A 221 -7.46 -19.73 14.95
C ARG A 221 -7.23 -18.67 16.03
N HIS A 222 -7.48 -17.42 15.71
CA HIS A 222 -7.38 -16.31 16.64
C HIS A 222 -8.66 -16.02 17.41
N ASN A 223 -9.77 -16.70 17.13
CA ASN A 223 -11.09 -16.38 17.67
C ASN A 223 -11.48 -14.91 17.41
N GLY A 224 -11.28 -14.47 16.16
CA GLY A 224 -11.52 -13.11 15.68
C GLY A 224 -10.25 -12.25 15.60
N TRP A 225 -10.43 -10.92 15.56
CA TRP A 225 -9.31 -9.96 15.45
C TRP A 225 -8.66 -9.66 16.81
N LYS A 226 -7.34 -9.83 16.87
CA LYS A 226 -6.54 -9.68 18.11
C LYS A 226 -5.55 -8.51 18.08
N CYS A 227 -5.25 -7.96 16.91
CA CYS A 227 -4.27 -6.89 16.75
C CYS A 227 -4.92 -5.56 17.16
N MET A 228 -4.58 -5.04 18.34
CA MET A 228 -5.25 -3.90 18.96
C MET A 228 -4.43 -2.60 18.89
N GLY A 229 -3.33 -2.58 18.14
CA GLY A 229 -2.48 -1.43 17.90
C GLY A 229 -3.17 -0.29 17.14
N VAL A 230 -2.46 0.83 17.01
CA VAL A 230 -2.91 1.97 16.18
C VAL A 230 -2.73 1.69 14.68
N SER A 231 -1.78 0.82 14.35
CA SER A 231 -1.52 0.26 13.02
C SER A 231 -1.74 -1.25 13.12
N ASP A 232 -3.00 -1.65 13.24
CA ASP A 232 -3.41 -3.03 13.49
C ASP A 232 -3.17 -3.94 12.28
N ASP A 233 -3.21 -3.39 11.08
CA ASP A 233 -2.78 -4.01 9.81
C ASP A 233 -1.30 -4.45 9.83
N ALA A 234 -0.40 -3.53 10.22
CA ALA A 234 1.02 -3.79 10.33
C ALA A 234 1.33 -4.73 11.51
N GLU A 235 0.62 -4.57 12.63
CA GLU A 235 0.72 -5.49 13.77
C GLU A 235 0.31 -6.91 13.37
N PHE A 236 -0.83 -7.06 12.67
CA PHE A 236 -1.30 -8.33 12.14
C PHE A 236 -0.29 -8.97 11.20
N THR A 237 0.26 -8.19 10.25
CA THR A 237 1.29 -8.66 9.32
C THR A 237 2.47 -9.29 10.07
N LEU A 238 3.07 -8.54 11.00
CA LEU A 238 4.27 -8.99 11.70
C LEU A 238 3.98 -10.16 12.63
N GLN A 239 2.82 -10.15 13.29
CA GLN A 239 2.40 -11.26 14.14
C GLN A 239 2.22 -12.53 13.31
N ALA A 240 1.48 -12.48 12.20
CA ALA A 240 1.28 -13.60 11.31
C ALA A 240 2.61 -14.14 10.76
N MET A 241 3.52 -13.26 10.37
CA MET A 241 4.86 -13.65 9.94
C MET A 241 5.66 -14.33 11.06
N LEU A 242 5.60 -13.84 12.29
CA LEU A 242 6.29 -14.45 13.43
C LEU A 242 5.72 -15.83 13.80
N GLU A 243 4.44 -16.05 13.51
CA GLU A 243 3.73 -17.34 13.61
C GLU A 243 4.01 -18.27 12.41
N GLY A 244 4.74 -17.79 11.40
CA GLY A 244 5.22 -18.58 10.26
C GLY A 244 4.45 -18.37 8.96
N GLU A 245 3.33 -17.66 9.00
CA GLU A 245 2.52 -17.36 7.81
C GLU A 245 3.29 -16.45 6.82
N ARG A 246 2.83 -16.42 5.57
CA ARG A 246 3.39 -15.60 4.48
C ARG A 246 2.36 -14.58 4.02
N THR A 247 2.84 -13.40 3.65
CA THR A 247 1.99 -12.33 3.12
C THR A 247 2.34 -12.05 1.66
N TYR A 248 1.31 -11.85 0.85
CA TYR A 248 1.43 -11.81 -0.60
C TYR A 248 0.85 -10.51 -1.19
N TYR A 249 1.20 -10.25 -2.44
CA TYR A 249 0.75 -9.08 -3.18
C TYR A 249 -0.10 -9.53 -4.37
N VAL A 250 -1.27 -8.90 -4.55
CA VAL A 250 -2.18 -9.13 -5.66
C VAL A 250 -2.23 -7.84 -6.50
N PRO A 251 -1.38 -7.70 -7.54
CA PRO A 251 -1.21 -6.46 -8.32
C PRO A 251 -2.45 -6.01 -9.10
N ASP A 252 -3.35 -6.93 -9.43
CA ASP A 252 -4.55 -6.68 -10.26
C ASP A 252 -5.79 -6.39 -9.42
N ALA A 253 -5.76 -6.68 -8.12
CA ALA A 253 -6.75 -6.20 -7.18
C ALA A 253 -6.33 -4.78 -6.79
N MET A 254 -7.14 -3.77 -7.08
CA MET A 254 -6.81 -2.37 -6.87
C MET A 254 -7.85 -1.65 -6.01
N VAL A 255 -7.37 -0.94 -4.99
CA VAL A 255 -8.17 -0.02 -4.18
C VAL A 255 -7.80 1.41 -4.49
N TYR A 256 -8.80 2.28 -4.53
CA TYR A 256 -8.66 3.72 -4.64
C TYR A 256 -9.02 4.38 -3.32
N GLU A 257 -8.01 4.93 -2.66
CA GLU A 257 -8.14 5.59 -1.36
C GLU A 257 -8.32 7.11 -1.49
N ASP A 258 -8.98 7.72 -0.50
CA ASP A 258 -9.03 9.18 -0.33
C ASP A 258 -7.71 9.70 0.25
N GLN A 259 -6.92 10.41 -0.55
CA GLN A 259 -5.68 11.00 -0.08
C GLN A 259 -5.93 12.33 0.63
N PRO A 260 -5.18 12.65 1.70
CA PRO A 260 -5.35 13.91 2.42
C PRO A 260 -5.04 15.10 1.51
N SER A 261 -5.97 16.06 1.48
CA SER A 261 -5.89 17.22 0.59
C SER A 261 -5.25 18.45 1.23
N THR A 262 -4.89 18.36 2.52
CA THR A 262 -4.23 19.43 3.26
C THR A 262 -3.00 18.93 4.02
N LEU A 263 -2.07 19.85 4.28
CA LEU A 263 -0.92 19.60 5.16
C LEU A 263 -1.37 19.16 6.57
N LYS A 264 -2.42 19.80 7.11
CA LYS A 264 -2.93 19.51 8.45
C LYS A 264 -3.41 18.05 8.56
N ASP A 265 -4.16 17.59 7.56
CA ASP A 265 -4.69 16.22 7.54
C ASP A 265 -3.56 15.21 7.34
N THR A 266 -2.62 15.51 6.45
CA THR A 266 -1.39 14.72 6.24
C THR A 266 -0.61 14.56 7.55
N VAL A 267 -0.35 15.66 8.27
CA VAL A 267 0.37 15.65 9.55
C VAL A 267 -0.40 14.83 10.60
N ASN A 268 -1.72 14.98 10.70
CA ASN A 268 -2.53 14.23 11.66
C ASN A 268 -2.52 12.71 11.37
N ARG A 269 -2.62 12.31 10.09
CA ARG A 269 -2.52 10.91 9.65
C ARG A 269 -1.15 10.34 10.02
N ASN A 270 -0.08 11.02 9.61
CA ASN A 270 1.28 10.55 9.82
C ASN A 270 1.67 10.51 11.31
N LYS A 271 1.17 11.42 12.15
CA LYS A 271 1.37 11.35 13.61
C LYS A 271 0.84 10.04 14.20
N ARG A 272 -0.36 9.62 13.78
CA ARG A 272 -0.94 8.33 14.22
C ARG A 272 -0.08 7.15 13.79
N MET A 273 0.34 7.13 12.52
CA MET A 273 1.22 6.09 11.99
C MET A 273 2.55 6.05 12.76
N GLY A 274 3.17 7.21 13.00
CA GLY A 274 4.44 7.30 13.73
C GLY A 274 4.33 6.76 15.16
N HIS A 275 3.25 7.08 15.86
CA HIS A 275 2.99 6.55 17.20
C HIS A 275 2.86 5.01 17.20
N GLY A 276 2.06 4.46 16.29
CA GLY A 276 1.83 3.02 16.17
C GLY A 276 3.08 2.25 15.74
N LEU A 277 3.69 2.66 14.63
CA LEU A 277 4.81 1.96 14.00
C LEU A 277 6.09 2.04 14.83
N PHE A 278 6.33 3.12 15.59
CA PHE A 278 7.49 3.20 16.48
C PHE A 278 7.42 2.16 17.59
N LYS A 279 6.25 2.01 18.25
CA LYS A 279 6.04 0.93 19.23
C LYS A 279 6.19 -0.45 18.57
N LEU A 280 5.71 -0.58 17.34
CA LEU A 280 5.76 -1.84 16.60
C LEU A 280 7.21 -2.25 16.23
N PHE A 281 8.07 -1.29 15.91
CA PHE A 281 9.50 -1.53 15.66
C PHE A 281 10.17 -2.23 16.86
N PHE A 282 10.00 -1.70 18.08
CA PHE A 282 10.64 -2.28 19.27
C PHE A 282 10.00 -3.59 19.75
N THR A 283 8.73 -3.83 19.44
CA THR A 283 8.02 -5.04 19.90
C THR A 283 8.10 -6.19 18.90
N HIS A 284 7.93 -5.92 17.60
CA HIS A 284 7.86 -6.93 16.54
C HIS A 284 9.00 -6.81 15.53
N GLY A 285 9.42 -5.59 15.17
CA GLY A 285 10.52 -5.38 14.24
C GLY A 285 11.83 -6.02 14.70
N ILE A 286 12.24 -5.79 15.94
CA ILE A 286 13.44 -6.42 16.54
C ILE A 286 13.32 -7.95 16.57
N ARG A 287 12.11 -8.48 16.84
CA ARG A 287 11.86 -9.93 16.81
C ARG A 287 12.02 -10.50 15.40
N CYS A 288 11.56 -9.79 14.37
CA CYS A 288 11.80 -10.18 12.98
C CYS A 288 13.30 -10.24 12.68
N PHE A 289 14.07 -9.23 13.09
CA PHE A 289 15.53 -9.25 12.94
C PHE A 289 16.17 -10.49 13.58
N GLY A 290 15.78 -10.85 14.80
CA GLY A 290 16.25 -12.10 15.44
C GLY A 290 15.82 -13.37 14.70
N LYS A 291 14.57 -13.40 14.21
CA LYS A 291 14.01 -14.53 13.44
C LYS A 291 14.74 -14.74 12.10
N PHE A 292 15.26 -13.68 11.48
CA PHE A 292 16.09 -13.79 10.27
C PHE A 292 17.33 -14.67 10.50
N PHE A 293 18.05 -14.52 11.61
CA PHE A 293 19.26 -15.32 11.88
C PHE A 293 19.00 -16.79 12.21
N THR A 294 17.74 -17.16 12.48
CA THR A 294 17.36 -18.56 12.75
C THR A 294 16.68 -19.24 11.56
N THR A 295 16.09 -18.46 10.65
CA THR A 295 15.31 -18.99 9.51
C THR A 295 15.90 -18.66 8.14
N PHE A 296 16.78 -17.66 8.07
CA PHE A 296 17.29 -17.04 6.84
C PHE A 296 16.20 -16.57 5.85
N ARG A 297 14.95 -16.44 6.31
CA ARG A 297 13.85 -15.90 5.49
C ARG A 297 14.00 -14.39 5.38
N PHE A 298 14.39 -13.93 4.20
CA PHE A 298 14.66 -12.51 3.93
C PHE A 298 13.50 -11.57 4.26
N GLY A 299 12.25 -12.04 4.16
CA GLY A 299 11.07 -11.24 4.54
C GLY A 299 11.14 -10.69 5.96
N TYR A 300 11.73 -11.41 6.93
CA TYR A 300 11.91 -10.88 8.28
C TYR A 300 12.90 -9.71 8.34
N LEU A 301 14.01 -9.80 7.59
CA LEU A 301 15.00 -8.74 7.49
C LEU A 301 14.41 -7.52 6.78
N ASP A 302 13.68 -7.72 5.69
CA ASP A 302 12.99 -6.65 4.96
C ASP A 302 11.95 -5.91 5.81
N MET A 303 11.12 -6.64 6.57
CA MET A 303 10.15 -6.00 7.48
C MET A 303 10.85 -5.19 8.58
N PHE A 304 11.96 -5.70 9.13
CA PHE A 304 12.77 -4.94 10.10
C PHE A 304 13.33 -3.66 9.48
N LEU A 305 13.92 -3.74 8.28
CA LEU A 305 14.50 -2.60 7.57
C LEU A 305 13.43 -1.56 7.16
N THR A 306 12.25 -2.03 6.77
CA THR A 306 11.10 -1.17 6.48
C THR A 306 10.67 -0.37 7.71
N LEU A 307 10.60 -1.02 8.89
CA LEU A 307 10.24 -0.35 10.13
C LEU A 307 11.39 0.50 10.72
N LEU A 308 12.65 0.18 10.40
CA LEU A 308 13.83 0.93 10.83
C LEU A 308 13.78 2.40 10.33
N PHE A 309 13.06 2.67 9.26
CA PHE A 309 12.80 4.03 8.77
C PHE A 309 12.14 4.93 9.84
N ILE A 310 11.36 4.36 10.76
CA ILE A 310 10.65 5.13 11.79
C ILE A 310 11.64 5.68 12.86
N PRO A 311 12.50 4.87 13.51
CA PRO A 311 13.59 5.40 14.33
C PRO A 311 14.54 6.32 13.57
N ILE A 312 14.84 6.03 12.30
CA ILE A 312 15.69 6.90 11.46
C ILE A 312 15.05 8.28 11.29
N ALA A 313 13.74 8.37 11.07
CA ALA A 313 13.05 9.66 11.01
C ALA A 313 13.20 10.45 12.32
N VAL A 314 13.15 9.78 13.47
CA VAL A 314 13.39 10.42 14.78
C VAL A 314 14.82 10.95 14.88
N VAL A 315 15.82 10.13 14.52
CA VAL A 315 17.24 10.52 14.51
C VAL A 315 17.48 11.70 13.55
N ALA A 316 16.87 11.66 12.36
CA ALA A 316 16.98 12.71 11.36
C ALA A 316 16.36 14.05 11.80
N CYS A 317 15.26 14.01 12.56
CA CYS A 317 14.62 15.21 13.09
C CYS A 317 15.23 15.72 14.41
N THR A 318 16.06 14.93 15.10
CA THR A 318 16.60 15.27 16.42
C THR A 318 18.13 15.32 16.43
N TRP A 319 18.79 14.18 16.29
CA TRP A 319 20.23 14.05 16.42
C TRP A 319 21.00 14.80 15.34
N PHE A 320 20.67 14.64 14.05
CA PHE A 320 21.45 15.29 12.98
C PHE A 320 21.41 16.83 13.08
N PRO A 321 20.24 17.49 13.26
CA PRO A 321 20.20 18.94 13.48
C PRO A 321 21.04 19.39 14.68
N LEU A 322 20.99 18.66 15.79
CA LEU A 322 21.78 18.99 16.99
C LEU A 322 23.28 18.82 16.75
N PHE A 323 23.70 17.70 16.16
CA PHE A 323 25.11 17.40 15.90
C PHE A 323 25.72 18.38 14.89
N TYR A 324 25.10 18.57 13.73
CA TYR A 324 25.63 19.48 12.71
C TYR A 324 25.48 20.95 13.13
N GLY A 325 24.41 21.30 13.86
CA GLY A 325 24.28 22.62 14.47
C GLY A 325 25.41 22.91 15.46
N TYR A 326 25.76 21.95 16.31
CA TYR A 326 26.92 22.05 17.20
C TYR A 326 28.23 22.22 16.43
N LYS A 327 28.50 21.42 15.40
CA LYS A 327 29.74 21.50 14.61
C LYS A 327 29.87 22.85 13.87
N ILE A 328 28.76 23.37 13.33
CA ILE A 328 28.72 24.69 12.68
C ILE A 328 29.00 25.80 13.70
N ILE A 329 28.30 25.80 14.84
CA ILE A 329 28.50 26.83 15.88
C ILE A 329 29.94 26.78 16.41
N TYR A 330 30.45 25.57 16.69
CA TYR A 330 31.82 25.39 17.16
C TYR A 330 32.84 25.93 16.14
N ALA A 331 32.74 25.55 14.87
CA ALA A 331 33.62 26.03 13.80
C ALA A 331 33.56 27.55 13.62
N ALA A 332 32.37 28.15 13.75
CA ALA A 332 32.21 29.60 13.71
C ALA A 332 32.90 30.30 14.90
N VAL A 333 32.77 29.75 16.10
CA VAL A 333 33.41 30.32 17.32
C VAL A 333 34.93 30.26 17.24
N VAL A 334 35.50 29.18 16.70
CA VAL A 334 36.97 29.06 16.55
C VAL A 334 37.51 29.72 15.28
N GLY A 335 36.66 30.31 14.44
CA GLY A 335 37.06 30.99 13.21
C GLY A 335 37.49 30.04 12.07
N ASP A 336 37.11 28.77 12.12
CA ASP A 336 37.45 27.78 11.10
C ASP A 336 36.48 27.85 9.91
N VAL A 337 36.73 28.85 9.06
CA VAL A 337 35.94 29.11 7.85
C VAL A 337 36.01 27.94 6.85
N ALA A 338 37.14 27.24 6.78
CA ALA A 338 37.31 26.10 5.88
C ALA A 338 36.35 24.96 6.24
N THR A 339 36.26 24.62 7.53
CA THR A 339 35.33 23.61 8.03
C THR A 339 33.87 24.01 7.84
N LEU A 340 33.51 25.29 8.01
CA LEU A 340 32.16 25.77 7.72
C LEU A 340 31.77 25.57 6.25
N ILE A 341 32.66 25.93 5.32
CA ILE A 341 32.44 25.74 3.88
C ILE A 341 32.32 24.24 3.55
N ALA A 342 33.19 23.41 4.14
CA ALA A 342 33.17 21.96 3.92
C ALA A 342 31.84 21.34 4.39
N PHE A 343 31.35 21.71 5.58
CA PHE A 343 30.06 21.22 6.07
C PHE A 343 28.88 21.72 5.25
N GLY A 344 28.87 23.00 4.84
CA GLY A 344 27.84 23.53 3.97
C GLY A 344 27.75 22.77 2.64
N LYS A 345 28.89 22.49 2.01
CA LYS A 345 28.98 21.67 0.80
C LYS A 345 28.51 20.24 1.03
N LEU A 346 28.97 19.58 2.10
CA LEU A 346 28.57 18.21 2.44
C LEU A 346 27.05 18.11 2.63
N ILE A 347 26.45 18.99 3.43
CA ILE A 347 25.00 19.02 3.67
C ILE A 347 24.26 19.26 2.34
N GLY A 348 24.71 20.22 1.53
CA GLY A 348 24.13 20.48 0.20
C GLY A 348 24.17 19.26 -0.72
N TYR A 349 25.31 18.56 -0.80
CA TYR A 349 25.45 17.36 -1.61
C TYR A 349 24.60 16.21 -1.09
N VAL A 350 24.52 15.99 0.22
CA VAL A 350 23.65 14.95 0.80
C VAL A 350 22.18 15.26 0.52
N LEU A 351 21.72 16.50 0.77
CA LEU A 351 20.34 16.88 0.51
C LEU A 351 19.98 16.78 -0.97
N LEU A 352 20.91 17.10 -1.88
CA LEU A 352 20.65 17.02 -3.31
C LEU A 352 20.75 15.58 -3.85
N PHE A 353 21.91 14.94 -3.70
CA PHE A 353 22.25 13.68 -4.37
C PHE A 353 21.83 12.44 -3.59
N ALA A 354 21.79 12.49 -2.26
CA ALA A 354 21.38 11.34 -1.44
C ALA A 354 19.89 11.40 -1.05
N PHE A 355 19.25 12.57 -1.14
CA PHE A 355 17.85 12.75 -0.75
C PHE A 355 16.96 13.24 -1.91
N TYR A 356 17.13 14.48 -2.37
CA TYR A 356 16.19 15.08 -3.33
C TYR A 356 16.11 14.32 -4.65
N LEU A 357 17.24 14.12 -5.33
CA LEU A 357 17.28 13.47 -6.64
C LEU A 357 16.80 12.01 -6.58
N PRO A 358 17.24 11.16 -5.63
CA PRO A 358 16.73 9.79 -5.53
C PRO A 358 15.21 9.74 -5.35
N PHE A 359 14.63 10.49 -4.40
CA PHE A 359 13.18 10.44 -4.16
C PHE A 359 12.37 11.00 -5.35
N MET A 360 12.85 12.07 -5.99
CA MET A 360 12.21 12.63 -7.17
C MET A 360 12.27 11.65 -8.35
N LEU A 361 13.45 11.06 -8.63
CA LEU A 361 13.63 10.11 -9.72
C LEU A 361 12.85 8.82 -9.50
N GLN A 362 12.76 8.34 -8.26
CA GLN A 362 11.91 7.19 -7.91
C GLN A 362 10.43 7.48 -8.18
N THR A 363 9.97 8.67 -7.80
CA THR A 363 8.59 9.08 -8.03
C THR A 363 8.31 9.25 -9.52
N LEU A 364 9.24 9.82 -10.28
CA LEU A 364 9.18 9.92 -11.73
C LEU A 364 9.12 8.53 -12.39
N LEU A 365 9.99 7.61 -11.96
CA LEU A 365 10.03 6.24 -12.47
C LEU A 365 8.72 5.50 -12.19
N ALA A 366 8.22 5.54 -10.95
CA ALA A 366 6.93 4.94 -10.60
C ALA A 366 5.79 5.54 -11.43
N THR A 367 5.79 6.86 -11.62
CA THR A 367 4.80 7.56 -12.45
C THR A 367 4.85 7.10 -13.90
N ALA A 368 6.04 6.94 -14.47
CA ALA A 368 6.23 6.49 -15.84
C ALA A 368 5.78 5.03 -16.03
N LEU A 369 6.12 4.15 -15.08
CA LEU A 369 5.78 2.73 -15.13
C LEU A 369 4.27 2.47 -14.95
N GLU A 370 3.60 3.26 -14.10
CA GLU A 370 2.18 3.10 -13.80
C GLU A 370 1.29 4.11 -14.55
N ARG A 371 1.81 4.77 -15.58
CA ARG A 371 1.12 5.86 -16.30
C ARG A 371 -0.31 5.53 -16.71
N LYS A 372 -0.57 4.29 -17.12
CA LYS A 372 -1.90 3.80 -17.53
C LYS A 372 -2.91 3.69 -16.39
N LYS A 373 -2.46 3.59 -15.13
CA LYS A 373 -3.32 3.47 -13.94
C LYS A 373 -3.59 4.79 -13.23
N LEU A 374 -2.90 5.87 -13.62
CA LEU A 374 -2.91 7.13 -12.88
C LEU A 374 -4.06 8.07 -13.24
N ASN A 375 -4.83 7.77 -14.30
CA ASN A 375 -6.00 8.50 -14.81
C ASN A 375 -5.98 10.04 -14.61
N ALA A 376 -4.79 10.66 -14.71
CA ALA A 376 -4.58 12.08 -14.44
C ALA A 376 -3.55 12.63 -15.42
N PRO A 377 -3.74 13.82 -16.02
CA PRO A 377 -2.81 14.35 -17.01
C PRO A 377 -1.42 14.64 -16.40
N MET A 378 -0.35 14.33 -17.15
CA MET A 378 1.04 14.52 -16.66
C MET A 378 1.34 15.95 -16.20
N LYS A 379 0.71 16.96 -16.82
CA LYS A 379 0.86 18.37 -16.41
C LYS A 379 0.42 18.63 -14.97
N LYS A 380 -0.60 17.90 -14.47
CA LYS A 380 -1.04 17.98 -13.07
C LYS A 380 -0.13 17.20 -12.12
N LEU A 381 0.52 16.13 -12.60
CA LEU A 381 1.40 15.29 -11.78
C LEU A 381 2.83 15.84 -11.66
N LEU A 382 3.32 16.56 -12.67
CA LEU A 382 4.69 17.09 -12.70
C LEU A 382 5.06 17.89 -11.43
N PRO A 383 4.25 18.87 -10.97
CA PRO A 383 4.55 19.58 -9.73
C PRO A 383 4.65 18.64 -8.50
N ALA A 384 3.81 17.61 -8.43
CA ALA A 384 3.85 16.63 -7.35
C ALA A 384 5.13 15.77 -7.38
N ILE A 385 5.63 15.41 -8.57
CA ILE A 385 6.91 14.69 -8.71
C ILE A 385 8.06 15.53 -8.15
N PHE A 386 8.16 16.81 -8.52
CA PHE A 386 9.21 17.71 -8.02
C PHE A 386 9.08 18.04 -6.53
N LEU A 387 7.85 18.04 -5.99
CA LEU A 387 7.61 18.27 -4.56
C LEU A 387 7.74 17.00 -3.70
N SER A 388 7.75 15.81 -4.32
CA SER A 388 7.80 14.54 -3.59
C SER A 388 8.90 14.44 -2.52
N PRO A 389 10.14 14.97 -2.70
CA PRO A 389 11.13 14.92 -1.63
C PRO A 389 10.79 15.82 -0.44
N MET A 390 10.15 16.98 -0.67
CA MET A 390 9.71 17.87 0.41
C MET A 390 8.60 17.23 1.24
N PHE A 391 7.71 16.48 0.60
CA PHE A 391 6.70 15.69 1.32
C PHE A 391 7.34 14.63 2.20
N MET A 392 8.45 14.02 1.81
CA MET A 392 9.19 13.09 2.68
C MET A 392 9.76 13.77 3.93
N ILE A 393 10.15 15.05 3.85
CA ILE A 393 10.54 15.84 5.02
C ILE A 393 9.33 16.05 5.94
N VAL A 394 8.20 16.48 5.38
CA VAL A 394 6.93 16.62 6.13
C VAL A 394 6.53 15.30 6.79
N TYR A 395 6.68 14.19 6.06
CA TYR A 395 6.41 12.84 6.56
C TYR A 395 7.31 12.51 7.74
N ALA A 396 8.64 12.67 7.61
CA ALA A 396 9.61 12.41 8.69
C ALA A 396 9.32 13.24 9.95
N ILE A 397 9.08 14.54 9.79
CA ILE A 397 8.73 15.44 10.92
C ILE A 397 7.42 14.98 11.57
N SER A 398 6.39 14.67 10.78
CA SER A 398 5.09 14.26 11.31
C SER A 398 5.16 12.93 12.06
N ILE A 399 5.91 11.96 11.53
CA ILE A 399 6.21 10.68 12.20
C ILE A 399 6.93 10.94 13.53
N CYS A 400 7.99 11.76 13.52
CA CYS A 400 8.75 12.11 14.72
C CYS A 400 7.84 12.76 15.79
N LEU A 401 6.97 13.70 15.41
CA LEU A 401 5.99 14.28 16.32
C LEU A 401 4.98 13.24 16.85
N GLY A 402 4.63 12.25 16.03
CA GLY A 402 3.79 11.12 16.40
C GLY A 402 4.38 10.27 17.53
N VAL A 403 5.69 9.99 17.46
CA VAL A 403 6.44 9.23 18.48
C VAL A 403 6.32 9.85 19.86
N PHE A 404 6.39 11.19 19.94
CA PHE A 404 6.33 11.93 21.21
C PHE A 404 4.92 12.40 21.60
N SER A 405 3.88 11.98 20.88
CA SER A 405 2.49 12.38 21.17
C SER A 405 1.56 11.18 21.34
N ARG A 406 0.31 11.43 21.76
CA ARG A 406 -0.78 10.44 21.81
C ARG A 406 -1.91 10.89 20.89
N PRO A 407 -1.74 10.73 19.56
CA PRO A 407 -2.70 11.25 18.60
C PRO A 407 -4.03 10.48 18.69
N SER A 408 -5.13 11.21 18.64
CA SER A 408 -6.49 10.65 18.52
C SER A 408 -6.98 10.73 17.07
N TRP A 409 -7.93 9.86 16.72
CA TRP A 409 -8.66 9.97 15.46
C TRP A 409 -9.46 11.28 15.42
N LYS A 410 -9.44 11.96 14.28
CA LYS A 410 -10.22 13.17 14.00
C LYS A 410 -10.91 12.98 12.66
N LYS A 411 -12.19 13.36 12.58
CA LYS A 411 -12.94 13.36 11.30
C LYS A 411 -12.24 14.30 10.32
N ILE A 412 -12.00 13.80 9.12
CA ILE A 412 -11.44 14.56 8.00
C ILE A 412 -12.59 14.86 7.04
N LYS A 413 -12.55 16.03 6.40
CA LYS A 413 -13.51 16.35 5.34
C LYS A 413 -13.18 15.48 4.12
N ARG A 414 -14.14 14.68 3.67
CA ARG A 414 -13.96 13.81 2.51
C ARG A 414 -13.79 14.64 1.24
N ASN A 415 -12.90 14.18 0.36
CA ASN A 415 -12.62 14.90 -0.87
C ASN A 415 -13.60 14.53 -1.99
N VAL A 416 -13.73 15.44 -2.94
CA VAL A 416 -14.43 15.16 -4.20
C VAL A 416 -13.64 14.09 -4.95
N VAL A 417 -14.34 13.05 -5.39
CA VAL A 417 -13.79 12.01 -6.24
C VAL A 417 -13.35 12.67 -7.56
N SER A 418 -12.13 12.41 -8.03
CA SER A 418 -11.71 12.90 -9.35
C SER A 418 -12.64 12.34 -10.43
N ASP A 419 -12.87 13.08 -11.52
CA ASP A 419 -13.74 12.64 -12.63
C ASP A 419 -13.39 11.20 -13.08
N ALA A 420 -12.10 10.86 -13.10
CA ALA A 420 -11.57 9.55 -13.42
C ALA A 420 -11.87 8.41 -12.43
N ALA A 421 -12.08 8.72 -11.14
CA ALA A 421 -12.55 7.75 -10.15
C ALA A 421 -14.07 7.80 -9.98
N ALA A 422 -14.70 8.87 -10.48
CA ALA A 422 -16.15 8.99 -10.54
C ALA A 422 -16.73 7.99 -11.56
N GLU A 423 -16.06 7.75 -12.69
CA GLU A 423 -16.40 6.68 -13.65
C GLU A 423 -16.48 5.29 -13.00
N ILE A 424 -15.58 4.99 -12.05
CA ILE A 424 -15.59 3.75 -11.27
C ILE A 424 -16.75 3.74 -10.25
N SER A 425 -17.10 4.91 -9.72
CA SER A 425 -18.24 5.07 -8.80
C SER A 425 -19.59 5.05 -9.52
N GLU A 426 -19.68 5.52 -10.76
CA GLU A 426 -20.93 5.70 -11.51
C GLU A 426 -21.22 4.52 -12.44
N GLY A 427 -20.21 3.77 -12.87
CA GLY A 427 -20.35 2.63 -13.77
C GLY A 427 -20.73 3.10 -15.17
N GLU A 428 -19.80 3.04 -16.12
CA GLU A 428 -20.20 3.16 -17.52
C GLU A 428 -21.15 2.02 -17.88
N SER A 429 -22.41 2.38 -18.10
CA SER A 429 -23.32 1.59 -18.92
C SER A 429 -22.64 1.35 -20.26
N CYS A 430 -22.37 0.10 -20.58
CA CYS A 430 -21.90 -0.31 -21.89
C CYS A 430 -22.84 0.21 -22.98
N GLU A 431 -22.42 1.22 -23.73
CA GLU A 431 -22.83 1.44 -25.12
C GLU A 431 -21.58 1.41 -25.98
N GLY A 432 -21.45 0.34 -26.77
CA GLY A 432 -20.30 0.17 -27.65
C GLY A 432 -20.03 -1.25 -28.15
N SER A 433 -20.99 -2.19 -28.08
CA SER A 433 -20.95 -3.38 -28.92
C SER A 433 -21.47 -3.03 -30.31
N ALA A 434 -20.61 -2.54 -31.21
CA ALA A 434 -20.71 -2.74 -32.66
C ALA A 434 -19.50 -2.14 -33.40
N LEU A 435 -19.03 -2.88 -34.40
CA LEU A 435 -18.12 -2.48 -35.50
C LEU A 435 -16.62 -2.45 -35.13
N ASN A 436 -15.71 -3.25 -35.69
CA ASN A 436 -15.76 -4.13 -36.86
C ASN A 436 -14.74 -5.26 -36.65
N GLY A 437 -15.18 -6.49 -36.89
CA GLY A 437 -14.30 -7.48 -37.49
C GLY A 437 -14.06 -7.06 -38.94
N ALA A 438 -12.80 -7.06 -39.37
CA ALA A 438 -12.46 -7.13 -40.77
C ALA A 438 -11.30 -8.13 -40.94
N PRO A 439 -11.30 -8.91 -42.03
CA PRO A 439 -10.48 -10.10 -42.19
C PRO A 439 -9.07 -9.74 -42.64
N GLU A 440 -8.11 -10.62 -42.36
CA GLU A 440 -6.82 -10.64 -43.03
C GLU A 440 -7.04 -10.87 -44.54
N GLU A 441 -6.85 -9.81 -45.33
CA GLU A 441 -6.76 -9.90 -46.79
C GLU A 441 -5.37 -10.42 -47.18
N ASN A 442 -5.38 -11.59 -47.83
CA ASN A 442 -4.26 -12.13 -48.58
C ASN A 442 -3.86 -11.17 -49.72
N GLY A 443 -2.63 -10.66 -49.67
CA GLY A 443 -1.97 -10.07 -50.83
C GLY A 443 -1.47 -11.17 -51.76
N GLN A 444 -2.19 -11.42 -52.85
CA GLN A 444 -1.65 -12.10 -54.04
C GLN A 444 -1.30 -11.02 -55.07
N GLU A 445 0.00 -10.77 -55.23
CA GLU A 445 0.54 -10.12 -56.41
C GLU A 445 0.64 -11.11 -57.56
N SER A 446 0.33 -10.59 -58.74
CA SER A 446 0.31 -11.25 -60.03
C SER A 446 1.73 -11.56 -60.53
N GLY A 447 1.92 -12.80 -61.00
CA GLY A 447 3.13 -13.25 -61.69
C GLY A 447 2.76 -14.39 -62.64
N GLN A 448 3.24 -14.30 -63.87
CA GLN A 448 2.81 -15.02 -65.06
C GLN A 448 3.04 -16.55 -65.01
N GLU A 449 2.15 -17.26 -65.73
CA GLU A 449 2.32 -18.59 -66.37
C GLU A 449 3.71 -18.81 -67.03
N PRO A 450 4.15 -20.06 -67.33
CA PRO A 450 3.30 -21.16 -67.82
C PRO A 450 3.60 -22.60 -67.36
N GLU A 451 2.56 -23.41 -67.60
CA GLU A 451 2.48 -24.80 -68.12
C GLU A 451 3.32 -25.98 -67.57
N GLU A 452 2.64 -27.13 -67.65
CA GLU A 452 3.08 -28.54 -67.59
C GLU A 452 3.14 -29.18 -66.20
N ASP A 453 2.84 -30.47 -66.02
CA ASP A 453 1.91 -31.41 -66.66
C ASP A 453 1.84 -32.58 -65.65
N SER A 454 0.88 -33.49 -65.81
CA SER A 454 0.89 -34.88 -65.34
C SER A 454 0.69 -35.21 -63.83
N ASP A 455 -0.41 -35.96 -63.63
CA ASP A 455 -0.46 -37.25 -62.94
C ASP A 455 -0.64 -37.36 -61.41
N THR A 456 -1.92 -37.53 -61.07
CA THR A 456 -2.56 -38.65 -60.35
C THR A 456 -1.99 -39.24 -59.04
N PRO A 457 -2.89 -39.70 -58.15
CA PRO A 457 -2.68 -39.84 -56.71
C PRO A 457 -2.42 -41.29 -56.28
N LEU A 458 -2.02 -41.52 -55.01
CA LEU A 458 -2.57 -42.60 -54.16
C LEU A 458 -1.90 -42.74 -52.78
N SER A 459 -2.75 -43.08 -51.80
CA SER A 459 -2.54 -43.97 -50.63
C SER A 459 -1.63 -43.43 -49.51
N SER A 460 -2.14 -43.14 -48.31
CA SER A 460 -2.62 -44.03 -47.22
C SER A 460 -1.51 -44.65 -46.38
N ALA A 461 -1.68 -44.53 -45.05
CA ALA A 461 -1.09 -45.36 -43.98
C ALA A 461 0.44 -45.22 -43.82
N SER A 462 1.07 -45.36 -42.66
CA SER A 462 0.72 -45.61 -41.27
C SER A 462 2.07 -45.61 -40.50
N GLU A 463 1.97 -45.63 -39.17
CA GLU A 463 2.96 -46.20 -38.24
C GLU A 463 4.23 -45.39 -37.87
N ASP A 464 4.26 -45.08 -36.58
CA ASP A 464 5.32 -45.34 -35.61
C ASP A 464 6.72 -44.75 -35.85
N CYS A 465 7.06 -43.74 -35.03
CA CYS A 465 7.94 -43.94 -33.88
C CYS A 465 7.86 -42.77 -32.88
#